data_AF-A0A6J1PAG1-F1
#
_entry.id   AF-A0A6J1PAG1-F1
#
_cell.length_a   1.000
_cell.length_b   1.000
_cell.length_c   1.000
_cell.angle_alpha   90.00
_cell.angle_beta   90.00
_cell.angle_gamma   90.00
#
_symmetry.space_group_name_H-M   'P 1'
#
loop_
_entity.id
_entity.type
_entity.pdbx_description
1 polymer ?
#
loop_
_entity_poly.entity_id
_entity_poly.type
_entity_poly.pdbx_seq_one_letter_code
_entity_poly.pdbx_strand_id
1 'polypeptide(L)'
;MEGFIEVNEISDFYSYLKSIEWRDPWLIALLSFHVLVTFTCFSTRNYGNFQIILFITLLLLVYFSESINEVAAKNWTLFSRQQYFDSKGLFISVVFCIPILLNCMIMVGSWLYQSTQLMTNLKKAQLRQRLKERNMQREQQNLKSE
;
A
#
# COMPACT_ATOMS: atom_id res chain seq x y z
N MET A 1 7.37 8.48 44.19
CA MET A 1 7.97 7.22 43.71
C MET A 1 7.39 6.97 42.33
N GLU A 2 8.21 7.19 41.30
CA GLU A 2 7.87 6.91 39.91
C GLU A 2 7.72 5.40 39.75
N GLY A 3 6.49 4.96 39.45
CA GLY A 3 6.13 3.57 39.21
C GLY A 3 6.02 3.32 37.71
N PHE A 4 7.06 2.68 37.19
CA PHE A 4 7.26 2.04 35.89
C PHE A 4 6.04 1.87 34.95
N ILE A 5 6.26 2.33 33.73
CA ILE A 5 5.40 2.26 32.53
C ILE A 5 5.12 0.79 32.17
N GLU A 6 3.87 0.47 31.84
CA GLU A 6 3.36 -0.84 31.44
C GLU A 6 4.11 -1.44 30.24
N VAL A 7 5.15 -2.23 30.49
CA VAL A 7 5.86 -3.01 29.45
C VAL A 7 5.14 -4.34 29.13
N ASN A 8 3.98 -4.58 29.73
CA ASN A 8 3.30 -5.88 29.69
C ASN A 8 2.52 -6.12 28.38
N GLU A 9 1.93 -5.07 27.80
CA GLU A 9 1.13 -5.14 26.57
C GLU A 9 1.96 -5.62 25.36
N ILE A 10 3.21 -5.14 25.23
CA ILE A 10 4.10 -5.52 24.11
C ILE A 10 4.57 -6.97 24.26
N SER A 11 4.82 -7.40 25.51
CA SER A 11 5.19 -8.79 25.83
C SER A 11 4.05 -9.75 25.49
N ASP A 12 2.81 -9.40 25.83
CA ASP A 12 1.63 -10.22 25.52
C ASP A 12 1.39 -10.31 24.02
N PHE A 13 1.54 -9.22 23.28
CA PHE A 13 1.39 -9.23 21.82
C PHE A 13 2.47 -10.05 21.12
N TYR A 14 3.74 -9.90 21.52
CA TYR A 14 4.84 -10.70 20.99
C TYR A 14 4.67 -12.19 21.33
N SER A 15 4.23 -12.48 22.56
CA SER A 15 3.94 -13.85 23.01
C SER A 15 2.77 -14.46 22.24
N TYR A 16 1.72 -13.68 21.96
CA TYR A 16 0.62 -14.07 21.08
C TYR A 16 1.13 -14.40 19.67
N LEU A 17 1.94 -13.53 19.05
CA LEU A 17 2.51 -13.78 17.72
C LEU A 17 3.43 -15.00 17.68
N LYS A 18 4.18 -15.25 18.75
CA LYS A 18 5.07 -16.40 18.87
C LYS A 18 4.29 -17.70 19.11
N SER A 19 3.14 -17.63 19.76
CA SER A 19 2.23 -18.76 19.98
C SER A 19 1.56 -19.25 18.70
N ILE A 20 1.57 -18.46 17.63
CA ILE A 20 1.01 -18.83 16.33
C ILE A 20 1.90 -19.90 15.69
N GLU A 21 1.32 -21.02 15.27
CA GLU A 21 2.06 -22.05 14.53
C GLU A 21 2.26 -21.63 13.06
N TRP A 22 3.39 -20.97 12.79
CA TRP A 22 3.78 -20.53 11.44
C TRP A 22 4.01 -21.67 10.42
N ARG A 23 3.95 -22.94 10.84
CA ARG A 23 4.08 -24.13 9.96
C ARG A 23 2.76 -24.55 9.31
N ASP A 24 1.63 -23.90 9.61
CA ASP A 24 0.37 -24.23 8.96
C ASP A 24 0.41 -23.88 7.46
N PRO A 25 -0.05 -24.78 6.57
CA PRO A 25 0.01 -24.59 5.12
C PRO A 25 -0.63 -23.28 4.63
N TRP A 26 -1.71 -22.85 5.28
CA TRP A 26 -2.39 -21.60 4.94
C TRP A 26 -1.57 -20.35 5.31
N LEU A 27 -0.89 -20.36 6.46
CA LEU A 27 0.00 -19.28 6.88
C LEU A 27 1.20 -19.14 5.94
N ILE A 28 1.75 -20.26 5.48
CA ILE A 28 2.82 -20.30 4.49
C ILE A 28 2.32 -19.76 3.14
N ALA A 29 1.13 -20.16 2.71
CA ALA A 29 0.51 -19.62 1.50
C ALA A 29 0.33 -18.09 1.60
N LEU A 30 -0.15 -17.60 2.73
CA LEU A 30 -0.32 -16.17 3.00
C LEU A 30 1.02 -15.42 2.98
N LEU A 31 2.04 -15.95 3.66
CA LEU A 31 3.39 -15.36 3.64
C LEU A 31 3.98 -15.35 2.22
N SER A 32 3.82 -16.43 1.47
CA SER A 32 4.27 -16.52 0.08
C SER A 32 3.56 -15.50 -0.82
N PHE A 33 2.26 -15.28 -0.59
CA PHE A 33 1.49 -14.26 -1.27
C PHE A 33 2.03 -12.87 -0.97
N HIS A 34 2.35 -12.55 0.28
CA HIS A 34 2.97 -11.27 0.63
C HIS A 34 4.33 -11.07 -0.05
N VAL A 35 5.20 -12.10 -0.03
CA VAL A 35 6.49 -12.04 -0.73
C VAL A 35 6.29 -11.79 -2.21
N LEU A 36 5.33 -12.47 -2.85
CA LEU A 36 5.03 -12.30 -4.26
C LEU A 36 4.48 -10.90 -4.58
N VAL A 37 3.61 -10.36 -3.72
CA VAL A 37 3.09 -8.99 -3.86
C VAL A 37 4.20 -7.96 -3.69
N THR A 38 5.04 -8.09 -2.67
CA THR A 38 6.17 -7.17 -2.45
C THR A 38 7.18 -7.27 -3.58
N PHE A 39 7.47 -8.48 -4.07
CA PHE A 39 8.33 -8.69 -5.23
C PHE A 39 7.73 -8.05 -6.49
N THR A 40 6.42 -8.23 -6.71
CA THR A 40 5.70 -7.61 -7.83
C THR A 40 5.71 -6.09 -7.71
N CYS A 41 5.54 -5.53 -6.50
CA CYS A 41 5.65 -4.11 -6.23
C CYS A 41 7.04 -3.56 -6.57
N PHE A 42 8.10 -4.28 -6.18
CA PHE A 42 9.48 -3.92 -6.51
C PHE A 42 9.74 -3.99 -8.02
N SER A 43 9.32 -5.06 -8.68
CA SER A 43 9.48 -5.26 -10.13
C SER A 43 8.67 -4.24 -10.95
N THR A 44 7.55 -3.76 -10.42
CA THR A 44 6.62 -2.84 -11.09
C THR A 44 7.07 -1.39 -11.03
N ARG A 45 8.20 -1.06 -10.39
CA ARG A 45 8.71 0.32 -10.26
C ARG A 45 8.81 1.10 -11.59
N ASN A 46 8.90 0.40 -12.72
CA ASN A 46 8.96 1.00 -14.05
C ASN A 46 7.58 1.26 -14.72
N TYR A 47 6.50 0.66 -14.23
CA TYR A 47 5.16 0.70 -14.85
C TYR A 47 4.10 1.20 -13.88
N GLY A 48 3.91 2.52 -13.79
CA GLY A 48 2.95 3.15 -12.87
C GLY A 48 1.51 2.64 -13.00
N ASN A 49 1.08 2.22 -14.20
CA ASN A 49 -0.26 1.65 -14.40
C ASN A 49 -0.45 0.32 -13.67
N PHE A 50 0.57 -0.55 -13.67
CA PHE A 50 0.50 -1.84 -12.99
C PHE A 50 0.54 -1.65 -11.47
N GLN A 51 1.20 -0.60 -11.00
CA GLN A 51 1.20 -0.20 -9.58
C GLN A 51 -0.22 0.17 -9.11
N ILE A 52 -1.01 0.84 -9.96
CA ILE A 52 -2.41 1.19 -9.65
C ILE A 52 -3.27 -0.08 -9.54
N ILE A 53 -3.12 -1.01 -10.48
CA ILE A 53 -3.85 -2.30 -10.43
C ILE A 53 -3.49 -3.05 -9.14
N LEU A 54 -2.20 -3.15 -8.82
CA LEU A 54 -1.72 -3.80 -7.61
C LEU A 54 -2.24 -3.12 -6.35
N PHE A 55 -2.33 -1.79 -6.32
CA PHE A 55 -2.93 -1.04 -5.22
C PHE A 55 -4.42 -1.35 -5.03
N ILE A 56 -5.21 -1.36 -6.11
CA ILE A 56 -6.63 -1.70 -6.05
C ILE A 56 -6.81 -3.15 -5.57
N THR A 57 -6.01 -4.09 -6.09
CA THR A 57 -6.01 -5.48 -5.63
C THR A 57 -5.72 -5.56 -4.13
N LEU A 58 -4.72 -4.85 -3.63
CA LEU A 58 -4.38 -4.84 -2.20
C LEU A 58 -5.49 -4.26 -1.32
N LEU A 59 -6.10 -3.15 -1.73
CA LEU A 59 -7.24 -2.57 -1.01
C LEU A 59 -8.43 -3.53 -0.98
N LEU A 60 -8.71 -4.20 -2.10
CA LEU A 60 -9.77 -5.18 -2.20
C LEU A 60 -9.51 -6.38 -1.29
N LEU A 61 -8.25 -6.83 -1.18
CA LEU A 61 -7.84 -7.87 -0.24
C LEU A 61 -8.06 -7.47 1.22
N VAL A 62 -7.66 -6.24 1.60
CA VAL A 62 -7.90 -5.72 2.96
C VAL A 62 -9.40 -5.58 3.23
N TYR A 63 -10.19 -5.15 2.24
CA TYR A 63 -11.64 -5.08 2.39
C TYR A 63 -12.26 -6.48 2.61
N PHE A 64 -11.81 -7.48 1.85
CA PHE A 64 -12.29 -8.86 2.01
C PHE A 64 -11.67 -9.59 3.20
N SER A 65 -10.71 -9.02 3.92
CA SER A 65 -10.03 -9.72 5.02
C SER A 65 -11.00 -10.11 6.14
N GLU A 66 -12.02 -9.29 6.39
CA GLU A 66 -13.08 -9.58 7.37
C GLU A 66 -13.92 -10.78 6.93
N SER A 67 -14.35 -10.80 5.66
CA SER A 67 -15.10 -11.93 5.10
C SER A 67 -14.28 -13.22 5.07
N ILE A 68 -12.97 -13.13 4.75
CA ILE A 68 -12.05 -14.28 4.80
C ILE A 68 -11.93 -14.78 6.25
N ASN A 69 -11.79 -13.87 7.21
CA ASN A 69 -11.70 -14.21 8.62
C ASN A 69 -12.97 -14.90 9.13
N GLU A 70 -14.17 -14.44 8.76
CA GLU A 70 -15.42 -15.11 9.12
C GLU A 70 -15.54 -16.51 8.50
N VAL A 71 -15.20 -16.66 7.22
CA VAL A 71 -15.24 -17.97 6.53
C VAL A 71 -14.23 -18.93 7.13
N ALA A 72 -13.03 -18.44 7.44
CA ALA A 72 -11.99 -19.24 8.08
C ALA A 72 -12.33 -19.56 9.55
N ALA A 73 -13.01 -18.66 10.26
CA ALA A 73 -13.55 -18.92 11.59
C ALA A 73 -14.69 -19.95 11.57
N LYS A 74 -15.49 -20.04 10.50
CA LYS A 74 -16.52 -21.08 10.35
C LYS A 74 -15.93 -22.43 9.94
N ASN A 75 -14.92 -22.43 9.09
CA ASN A 75 -14.25 -23.63 8.58
C ASN A 75 -12.89 -23.88 9.26
N TRP A 76 -12.74 -23.46 10.52
CA TRP A 76 -11.46 -23.51 11.23
C TRP A 76 -10.88 -24.92 11.26
N THR A 77 -11.71 -25.96 11.37
CA THR A 77 -11.30 -27.38 11.36
C THR A 77 -10.65 -27.85 10.06
N LEU A 78 -10.97 -27.21 8.92
CA LEU A 78 -10.38 -27.51 7.62
C LEU A 78 -9.12 -26.65 7.35
N PHE A 79 -9.06 -25.46 7.96
CA PHE A 79 -8.06 -24.43 7.66
C PHE A 79 -6.85 -24.44 8.62
N SER A 80 -7.05 -24.75 9.90
CA SER A 80 -5.98 -24.73 10.89
C SER A 80 -6.26 -25.68 12.06
N ARG A 81 -5.20 -26.23 12.66
CA ARG A 81 -5.34 -27.09 13.85
C ARG A 81 -5.79 -26.31 15.09
N GLN A 82 -5.65 -24.98 15.07
CA GLN A 82 -6.06 -24.06 16.14
C GLN A 82 -6.96 -22.94 15.58
N GLN A 83 -7.88 -22.42 16.40
CA GLN A 83 -8.78 -21.34 16.01
C GLN A 83 -8.07 -19.97 16.09
N TYR A 84 -7.33 -19.62 15.04
CA TYR A 84 -6.67 -18.30 14.92
C TYR A 84 -7.63 -17.18 14.51
N PHE A 85 -8.74 -17.54 13.87
CA PHE A 85 -9.74 -16.62 13.35
C PHE A 85 -10.79 -16.37 14.43
N ASP A 86 -10.76 -15.17 14.98
CA ASP A 86 -11.71 -14.68 15.98
C ASP A 86 -12.57 -13.56 15.36
N SER A 87 -13.78 -13.33 15.90
CA SER A 87 -14.71 -12.31 15.41
C SER A 87 -14.13 -10.89 15.42
N LYS A 88 -13.08 -10.65 16.22
CA LYS A 88 -12.37 -9.36 16.24
C LYS A 88 -11.38 -9.18 15.08
N GLY A 89 -11.04 -10.24 14.36
CA GLY A 89 -10.11 -10.17 13.23
C GLY A 89 -8.71 -9.67 13.60
N LEU A 90 -8.30 -9.79 14.86
CA LEU A 90 -7.00 -9.26 15.33
C LEU A 90 -5.83 -9.92 14.58
N PHE A 91 -5.87 -11.25 14.45
CA PHE A 91 -4.86 -12.01 13.73
C PHE A 91 -4.76 -11.60 12.26
N ILE A 92 -5.89 -11.60 11.53
CA ILE A 92 -5.89 -11.20 10.11
C ILE A 92 -5.47 -9.74 9.97
N SER A 93 -5.90 -8.85 10.86
CA SER A 93 -5.53 -7.44 10.80
C SER A 93 -4.02 -7.22 11.00
N VAL A 94 -3.41 -7.93 11.94
CA VAL A 94 -1.99 -7.78 12.24
C VAL A 94 -1.12 -8.44 11.18
N VAL A 95 -1.40 -9.71 10.84
CA VAL A 95 -0.52 -10.49 9.97
C VAL A 95 -0.73 -10.15 8.51
N PHE A 96 -1.97 -9.83 8.12
CA PHE A 96 -2.31 -9.54 6.72
C PHE A 96 -2.44 -8.04 6.45
N CYS A 97 -3.21 -7.30 7.26
CA CYS A 97 -3.49 -5.89 6.95
C CYS A 97 -2.28 -4.98 7.19
N ILE A 98 -1.52 -5.11 8.29
CA ILE A 98 -0.36 -4.24 8.57
C ILE A 98 0.67 -4.22 7.41
N PRO A 99 1.20 -5.37 6.94
CA PRO A 99 2.17 -5.36 5.84
C PRO A 99 1.57 -4.85 4.52
N ILE A 100 0.28 -5.13 4.25
CA ILE A 100 -0.39 -4.62 3.05
C ILE A 100 -0.56 -3.09 3.14
N LEU A 101 -1.03 -2.57 4.27
CA LEU A 101 -1.24 -1.15 4.50
C LEU A 101 0.08 -0.37 4.43
N LEU A 102 1.16 -0.94 4.95
CA LEU A 102 2.50 -0.34 4.83
C LEU A 102 2.93 -0.24 3.35
N ASN A 103 2.76 -1.31 2.58
CA ASN A 103 3.02 -1.29 1.13
C ASN A 103 2.13 -0.25 0.43
N CYS A 104 0.83 -0.18 0.77
CA CYS A 104 -0.09 0.82 0.25
C CYS A 104 0.35 2.25 0.56
N MET A 105 0.79 2.53 1.79
CA MET A 105 1.25 3.86 2.20
C MET A 105 2.47 4.31 1.38
N ILE A 106 3.44 3.42 1.13
CA ILE A 106 4.62 3.70 0.31
C ILE A 106 4.24 3.97 -1.15
N MET A 107 3.31 3.18 -1.70
CA MET A 107 2.82 3.37 -3.07
C MET A 107 2.07 4.70 -3.23
N VAL A 108 1.16 5.01 -2.30
CA VAL A 108 0.41 6.28 -2.32
C VAL A 108 1.36 7.47 -2.20
N GLY A 109 2.35 7.41 -1.30
CA GLY A 109 3.38 8.44 -1.21
C GLY A 109 4.09 8.66 -2.55
N SER A 110 4.61 7.58 -3.14
CA SER A 110 5.30 7.61 -4.45
C SER A 110 4.42 8.16 -5.58
N TRP A 111 3.12 7.83 -5.56
CA TRP A 111 2.16 8.32 -6.55
C TRP A 111 1.83 9.80 -6.36
N LEU A 112 1.66 10.26 -5.12
CA LEU A 112 1.45 11.69 -4.81
C LEU A 112 2.64 12.53 -5.26
N TYR A 113 3.86 12.05 -5.02
CA TYR A 113 5.05 12.70 -5.58
C TYR A 113 4.97 12.75 -7.11
N GLN A 114 4.83 11.60 -7.79
CA GLN A 114 4.74 11.55 -9.26
C GLN A 114 3.63 12.45 -9.84
N SER A 115 2.45 12.48 -9.24
CA SER A 115 1.33 13.33 -9.64
C SER A 115 1.68 14.82 -9.52
N THR A 116 2.35 15.20 -8.42
CA THR A 116 2.86 16.57 -8.23
C THR A 116 3.94 16.92 -9.25
N GLN A 117 4.86 16.00 -9.57
CA GLN A 117 5.85 16.19 -10.63
C GLN A 117 5.18 16.34 -12.01
N LEU A 118 4.19 15.52 -12.33
CA LEU A 118 3.42 15.62 -13.58
C LEU A 118 2.72 16.97 -13.68
N MET A 119 2.03 17.41 -12.63
CA MET A 119 1.32 18.67 -12.62
C MET A 119 2.28 19.87 -12.73
N THR A 120 3.41 19.83 -12.04
CA THR A 120 4.43 20.89 -12.13
C THR A 120 5.13 20.91 -13.49
N ASN A 121 5.38 19.75 -14.10
CA ASN A 121 5.93 19.65 -15.45
C ASN A 121 4.94 20.14 -16.51
N LEU A 122 3.65 19.80 -16.40
CA LEU A 122 2.60 20.33 -17.27
C LEU A 122 2.46 21.84 -17.12
N LYS A 123 2.46 22.38 -15.89
CA LYS A 123 2.46 23.83 -15.67
C LYS A 123 3.71 24.50 -16.27
N LYS A 124 4.90 23.90 -16.13
CA LYS A 124 6.14 24.39 -16.77
C LYS A 124 6.04 24.36 -18.29
N ALA A 125 5.51 23.29 -18.87
CA ALA A 125 5.33 23.15 -20.31
C ALA A 125 4.34 24.19 -20.86
N GLN A 126 3.19 24.35 -20.20
CA GLN A 126 2.19 25.38 -20.52
C GLN A 126 2.79 26.79 -20.43
N LEU A 127 3.60 27.07 -19.41
CA LEU A 127 4.26 28.38 -19.27
C LEU A 127 5.27 28.62 -20.39
N ARG A 128 6.09 27.62 -20.75
CA ARG A 128 7.03 27.71 -21.87
C ARG A 128 6.30 27.98 -23.19
N GLN A 129 5.16 27.32 -23.41
CA GLN A 129 4.36 27.53 -24.62
C GLN A 129 3.80 28.96 -24.68
N ARG A 130 3.23 29.46 -23.57
CA ARG A 130 2.73 30.85 -23.49
C ARG A 130 3.84 31.90 -23.68
N LEU A 131 5.03 31.66 -23.15
CA LEU A 131 6.17 32.57 -23.36
C LEU A 131 6.62 32.59 -24.82
N LYS A 132 6.64 31.43 -25.48
CA LYS A 132 6.98 31.32 -26.90
C LYS A 132 5.98 32.07 -27.78
N GLU A 133 4.69 31.90 -27.54
CA GLU A 133 3.61 32.61 -28.25
C GLU A 133 3.72 34.14 -28.06
N ARG A 134 3.97 34.60 -26.83
CA ARG A 134 4.14 36.04 -26.55
C ARG A 134 5.37 36.63 -27.24
N ASN A 135 6.48 35.91 -27.28
CA ASN A 135 7.69 36.38 -27.95
C ASN A 135 7.49 36.47 -29.47
N MET A 136 6.81 35.49 -30.09
CA MET A 136 6.47 35.57 -31.51
C MET A 136 5.54 36.76 -31.83
N GLN A 137 4.56 37.04 -30.96
CA GLN A 137 3.68 38.21 -31.13
C GLN A 137 4.44 39.53 -31.03
N ARG A 138 5.43 39.64 -30.12
CA ARG A 138 6.29 40.82 -30.00
C ARG A 138 7.17 41.03 -31.22
N GLU A 139 7.79 39.97 -31.75
CA GLU A 139 8.57 40.06 -32.99
C GLU A 139 7.72 40.51 -34.18
N GLN A 140 6.51 39.96 -34.32
CA GLN A 140 5.58 40.39 -35.37
C GLN A 140 5.11 41.84 -35.21
N GLN A 141 4.97 42.35 -33.98
CA GLN A 141 4.66 43.75 -33.74
C GLN A 141 5.83 44.66 -34.12
N ASN A 142 7.06 44.31 -33.71
CA ASN A 142 8.26 45.09 -34.06
C ASN A 142 8.47 45.16 -35.58
N LEU A 143 8.30 44.05 -36.30
CA LEU A 143 8.39 43.99 -37.76
C LEU A 143 7.32 44.81 -38.49
N LYS A 144 6.19 45.12 -37.85
CA LYS A 144 5.13 45.98 -38.43
C LYS A 144 5.31 47.46 -38.11
N SER A 145 6.17 47.78 -37.14
CA SER A 145 6.45 49.16 -36.71
C SER A 145 7.71 49.77 -37.33
N GLU A 146 8.57 48.94 -37.96
CA GLU A 146 9.62 49.38 -38.90
C GLU A 146 9.06 49.52 -40.32
#